data_AF-A0A3N0XH69-F1
#
_entry.id   AF-A0A3N0XH69-F1
#
_cell.length_a   1.000
_cell.length_b   1.000
_cell.length_c   1.000
_cell.angle_alpha   90.00
_cell.angle_beta   90.00
_cell.angle_gamma   90.00
#
_symmetry.space_group_name_H-M   'P 1'
#
loop_
_entity.id
_entity.type
_entity.pdbx_description
1 polymer ?
#
loop_
_entity_poly.entity_id
_entity_poly.type
_entity_poly.pdbx_seq_one_letter_code
_entity_poly.pdbx_strand_id
1 'polypeptide(L)'
;MLTVVQSREGRRRLVLRTVKCRASGSGQRERASRAVIGQTRLTRHEGELDQKHWAEKFHECGGNQQSPIDIQRRKVRYNPRMLQLELTGYEDMRGSFLMKNNGHSVEIQLPHTMMITKGFPDHYTAVQMHLHWGGWDLEASGSEHTMDGIRYMAELHVVHYNSEKYSSFQEAKDKPDGLAVLAFFYEDGHFENTYYSDFLANLANIKYAGQSMNITNLNVRSMLPENLSHFFRYQGSLTTPPCHESILWTVFETPITLSHNQIRKLESTLMDHENKTLWNDYRMAQPLNDRVVESSFLPRLGKGGICRQEEIEAKLKRIESLIVSLDKKTVPGPQPLSPLVLYFPAKNLESYALVNFSHPMNLQSFTACMNVRIPPIQDLTVLSYSTSHDNELMITLGSEVGLWIGDEFVNLPFERQSHDWTNYCFTWASHTGGAELWVNGLVGDERYIRAGYTIPAGGKLILGKDQDGFLGISDTDAFVGHMTDVNVWDYVLTAAEIGEQMLCDNGKMKGNVLSWGTTQLSLYGGVQLQAEQVCH
;
A
#
# COMPACT_ATOMS: atom_id res chain seq x y z
N MET A 1 -56.54 3.85 -18.33
CA MET A 1 -57.75 3.00 -18.32
C MET A 1 -57.39 1.67 -18.98
N LEU A 2 -57.41 0.59 -18.22
CA LEU A 2 -57.21 -0.79 -18.69
C LEU A 2 -58.57 -1.43 -18.98
N THR A 3 -58.67 -2.17 -20.09
CA THR A 3 -59.77 -3.12 -20.31
C THR A 3 -59.19 -4.37 -20.97
N VAL A 4 -59.46 -5.54 -20.37
CA VAL A 4 -59.12 -6.87 -20.88
C VAL A 4 -60.39 -7.50 -21.42
N VAL A 5 -60.35 -8.03 -22.65
CA VAL A 5 -61.43 -8.84 -23.23
C VAL A 5 -60.83 -10.10 -23.82
N GLN A 6 -61.24 -11.28 -23.35
CA GLN A 6 -60.76 -12.59 -23.80
C GLN A 6 -61.53 -13.05 -25.05
N SER A 7 -60.86 -13.68 -26.01
CA SER A 7 -61.51 -14.47 -27.07
C SER A 7 -60.66 -15.67 -27.45
N ARG A 8 -61.36 -16.76 -27.76
CA ARG A 8 -60.89 -18.10 -28.11
C ARG A 8 -59.92 -18.04 -29.29
N GLU A 9 -58.99 -19.00 -29.31
CA GLU A 9 -57.80 -19.11 -30.17
C GLU A 9 -56.60 -18.28 -29.67
N GLY A 10 -55.80 -18.93 -28.82
CA GLY A 10 -54.62 -18.37 -28.18
C GLY A 10 -53.54 -17.98 -29.17
N ARG A 11 -53.49 -16.69 -29.52
CA ARG A 11 -52.31 -15.89 -29.86
C ARG A 11 -52.73 -14.43 -29.94
N ARG A 12 -52.17 -13.54 -29.11
CA ARG A 12 -52.35 -12.08 -29.26
C ARG A 12 -50.99 -11.38 -29.28
N ARG A 13 -50.67 -10.82 -30.45
CA ARG A 13 -49.80 -9.65 -30.64
C ARG A 13 -50.66 -8.39 -30.50
N LEU A 14 -50.13 -7.33 -29.91
CA LEU A 14 -50.68 -5.98 -30.11
C LEU A 14 -49.58 -5.00 -30.51
N VAL A 15 -49.92 -4.22 -31.54
CA VAL A 15 -49.16 -3.18 -32.23
C VAL A 15 -49.65 -1.83 -31.71
N LEU A 16 -48.76 -0.84 -31.54
CA LEU A 16 -49.13 0.57 -31.33
C LEU A 16 -48.60 1.41 -32.49
N ARG A 17 -49.53 1.94 -33.29
CA ARG A 17 -49.29 2.95 -34.34
C ARG A 17 -49.46 4.35 -33.77
N THR A 18 -48.57 5.23 -34.21
CA THR A 18 -48.52 6.69 -34.04
C THR A 18 -49.76 7.44 -34.51
N VAL A 19 -50.10 8.53 -33.82
CA VAL A 19 -50.88 9.66 -34.36
C VAL A 19 -50.11 10.97 -34.14
N LYS A 20 -49.84 11.65 -35.25
CA LYS A 20 -49.26 13.01 -35.37
C LYS A 20 -50.35 14.07 -35.07
N CYS A 21 -49.94 15.22 -34.55
CA CYS A 21 -50.58 16.51 -34.89
C CYS A 21 -49.52 17.60 -35.12
N ARG A 22 -49.81 18.44 -36.12
CA ARG A 22 -48.94 19.39 -36.83
C ARG A 22 -49.20 20.83 -36.32
N ALA A 23 -48.25 21.71 -36.62
CA ALA A 23 -48.01 23.03 -36.05
C ALA A 23 -48.84 24.22 -36.61
N SER A 24 -48.81 25.33 -35.86
CA SER A 24 -48.83 26.75 -36.28
C SER A 24 -48.23 27.56 -35.12
N GLY A 25 -47.27 28.47 -35.19
CA GLY A 25 -46.62 29.21 -36.27
C GLY A 25 -46.64 30.72 -35.95
N SER A 26 -45.57 31.29 -35.38
CA SER A 26 -45.07 32.68 -35.59
C SER A 26 -44.07 33.15 -34.51
N GLY A 27 -42.96 33.80 -34.95
CA GLY A 27 -42.32 34.91 -34.21
C GLY A 27 -41.01 34.68 -33.44
N GLN A 28 -39.88 34.61 -34.16
CA GLN A 28 -38.50 35.04 -33.80
C GLN A 28 -38.04 35.13 -32.32
N ARG A 29 -37.06 34.28 -31.98
CA ARG A 29 -35.74 34.65 -31.42
C ARG A 29 -34.83 33.43 -31.57
N GLU A 30 -33.80 33.51 -32.41
CA GLU A 30 -32.76 32.49 -32.52
C GLU A 30 -31.99 32.41 -31.19
N ARG A 31 -32.33 31.41 -30.38
CA ARG A 31 -31.38 30.79 -29.46
C ARG A 31 -30.92 29.51 -30.14
N ALA A 32 -29.63 29.46 -30.46
CA ALA A 32 -28.95 28.22 -30.78
C ALA A 32 -29.15 27.25 -29.62
N SER A 33 -30.13 26.36 -29.74
CA SER A 33 -30.32 25.28 -28.80
C SER A 33 -29.22 24.28 -29.09
N ARG A 34 -28.22 24.24 -28.19
CA ARG A 34 -27.23 23.19 -28.10
C ARG A 34 -27.93 21.85 -28.28
N ALA A 35 -27.55 21.13 -29.33
CA ALA A 35 -27.80 19.71 -29.41
C ALA A 35 -27.12 19.07 -28.19
N VAL A 36 -27.90 18.78 -27.15
CA VAL A 36 -27.49 17.87 -26.09
C VAL A 36 -27.49 16.50 -26.73
N ILE A 37 -26.36 16.15 -27.36
CA ILE A 37 -26.03 14.77 -27.68
C ILE A 37 -26.04 14.06 -26.33
N GLY A 38 -26.98 13.12 -26.16
CA GLY A 38 -27.18 12.40 -24.92
C GLY A 38 -25.85 11.88 -24.38
N GLN A 39 -25.54 12.25 -23.13
CA GLN A 39 -24.42 11.69 -22.38
C GLN A 39 -24.61 10.17 -22.34
N THR A 40 -23.97 9.49 -23.28
CA THR A 40 -23.82 8.04 -23.22
C THR A 40 -22.80 7.80 -22.14
N ARG A 41 -23.29 7.35 -20.98
CA ARG A 41 -22.54 7.25 -19.73
C ARG A 41 -21.52 6.10 -19.84
N LEU A 42 -20.24 6.47 -19.83
CA LEU A 42 -19.14 5.51 -19.88
C LEU A 42 -18.80 5.06 -18.46
N THR A 43 -18.61 3.76 -18.28
CA THR A 43 -18.16 3.16 -17.03
C THR A 43 -16.82 2.46 -17.30
N ARG A 44 -15.92 2.45 -16.32
CA ARG A 44 -14.59 1.81 -16.51
C ARG A 44 -14.64 0.30 -16.23
N HIS A 45 -15.52 -0.14 -15.33
CA HIS A 45 -15.51 -1.53 -14.83
C HIS A 45 -16.84 -2.30 -14.93
N GLU A 46 -18.01 -1.65 -15.02
CA GLU A 46 -19.31 -2.36 -15.07
C GLU A 46 -20.35 -1.67 -15.96
N GLY A 47 -21.02 -2.42 -16.83
CA GLY A 47 -22.14 -1.98 -17.66
C GLY A 47 -21.94 -2.27 -19.15
N GLU A 48 -22.93 -1.92 -19.98
CA GLU A 48 -22.89 -2.10 -21.45
C GLU A 48 -21.76 -1.33 -22.15
N LEU A 49 -20.92 -0.58 -21.42
CA LEU A 49 -19.83 0.26 -21.92
C LEU A 49 -18.60 0.28 -21.01
N ASP A 50 -18.25 -0.87 -20.43
CA ASP A 50 -16.98 -1.04 -19.73
C ASP A 50 -15.77 -0.73 -20.66
N GLN A 51 -14.57 -0.61 -20.08
CA GLN A 51 -13.35 -0.30 -20.85
C GLN A 51 -13.13 -1.23 -22.06
N LYS A 52 -13.55 -2.51 -21.97
CA LYS A 52 -13.35 -3.50 -23.04
C LYS A 52 -14.21 -3.20 -24.27
N HIS A 53 -15.36 -2.54 -24.08
CA HIS A 53 -16.29 -2.20 -25.15
C HIS A 53 -16.16 -0.75 -25.64
N TRP A 54 -15.23 0.05 -25.10
CA TRP A 54 -15.03 1.44 -25.55
C TRP A 54 -14.78 1.55 -27.05
N ALA A 55 -14.02 0.60 -27.63
CA ALA A 55 -13.70 0.57 -29.06
C ALA A 55 -14.94 0.41 -29.97
N GLU A 56 -16.07 -0.07 -29.45
CA GLU A 56 -17.31 -0.23 -30.21
C GLU A 56 -17.97 1.12 -30.52
N LYS A 57 -17.84 2.10 -29.61
CA LYS A 57 -18.40 3.46 -29.77
C LYS A 57 -17.33 4.50 -30.10
N PHE A 58 -16.12 4.30 -29.62
CA PHE A 58 -14.97 5.18 -29.79
C PHE A 58 -13.85 4.36 -30.41
N HIS A 59 -13.87 4.24 -31.75
CA HIS A 59 -12.96 3.36 -32.48
C HIS A 59 -11.48 3.59 -32.18
N GLU A 60 -11.08 4.82 -31.88
CA GLU A 60 -9.71 5.16 -31.49
C GLU A 60 -9.27 4.48 -30.18
N CYS A 61 -10.18 4.11 -29.29
CA CYS A 61 -9.85 3.34 -28.09
C CYS A 61 -9.31 1.93 -28.39
N GLY A 62 -9.49 1.43 -29.62
CA GLY A 62 -8.88 0.19 -30.12
C GLY A 62 -7.60 0.41 -30.94
N GLY A 63 -7.01 1.61 -30.89
CA GLY A 63 -5.78 1.95 -31.60
C GLY A 63 -4.53 1.22 -31.06
N ASN A 64 -3.40 1.37 -31.76
CA ASN A 64 -2.15 0.66 -31.46
C ASN A 64 -1.17 1.47 -30.59
N GLN A 65 -1.48 2.72 -30.29
CA GLN A 65 -0.65 3.60 -29.45
C GLN A 65 -1.43 4.06 -28.21
N GLN A 66 -2.25 3.17 -27.66
CA GLN A 66 -3.07 3.46 -26.49
C GLN A 66 -2.24 3.58 -25.21
N SER A 67 -2.77 4.34 -24.26
CA SER A 67 -2.26 4.53 -22.90
C SER A 67 -3.31 4.15 -21.86
N PRO A 68 -2.92 3.84 -20.61
CA PRO A 68 -1.55 3.79 -20.08
C PRO A 68 -0.78 2.55 -20.54
N ILE A 69 0.50 2.43 -20.19
CA ILE A 69 1.34 1.24 -20.48
C ILE A 69 2.05 0.74 -19.21
N ASP A 70 2.58 -0.48 -19.28
CA ASP A 70 3.60 -0.99 -18.36
C ASP A 70 5.00 -0.56 -18.82
N ILE A 71 5.70 0.21 -18.00
CA ILE A 71 7.07 0.65 -18.26
C ILE A 71 8.04 -0.39 -17.68
N GLN A 72 8.65 -1.17 -18.57
CA GLN A 72 9.65 -2.16 -18.18
C GLN A 72 11.05 -1.55 -18.19
N ARG A 73 11.60 -1.25 -17.01
CA ARG A 73 12.88 -0.54 -16.83
C ARG A 73 14.05 -1.18 -17.57
N ARG A 74 14.02 -2.50 -17.77
CA ARG A 74 15.05 -3.24 -18.52
C ARG A 74 14.95 -3.10 -20.05
N LYS A 75 13.80 -2.66 -20.56
CA LYS A 75 13.53 -2.52 -22.00
C LYS A 75 13.51 -1.07 -22.47
N VAL A 76 13.56 -0.09 -21.56
CA VAL A 76 13.60 1.32 -21.93
C VAL A 76 14.93 1.65 -22.60
N ARG A 77 14.87 2.56 -23.57
CA ARG A 77 16.06 3.04 -24.29
C ARG A 77 16.55 4.34 -23.67
N TYR A 78 17.72 4.30 -23.03
CA TYR A 78 18.34 5.53 -22.55
C TYR A 78 18.62 6.50 -23.71
N ASN A 79 18.14 7.74 -23.58
CA ASN A 79 18.37 8.80 -24.54
C ASN A 79 19.15 9.96 -23.88
N PRO A 80 20.48 10.02 -24.05
CA PRO A 80 21.31 11.07 -23.43
C PRO A 80 21.05 12.48 -23.99
N ARG A 81 20.29 12.61 -25.09
CA ARG A 81 19.92 13.90 -25.69
C ARG A 81 18.57 14.42 -25.19
N MET A 82 17.90 13.68 -24.31
CA MET A 82 16.63 14.09 -23.74
C MET A 82 16.85 15.33 -22.86
N LEU A 83 16.20 16.43 -23.22
CA LEU A 83 16.30 17.68 -22.48
C LEU A 83 15.54 17.57 -21.16
N GLN A 84 16.11 18.17 -20.11
CA GLN A 84 15.46 18.28 -18.81
C GLN A 84 14.21 19.16 -18.89
N LEU A 85 13.21 18.83 -18.08
CA LEU A 85 11.95 19.55 -18.03
C LEU A 85 12.14 20.91 -17.32
N GLU A 86 11.64 21.98 -17.92
CA GLU A 86 11.56 23.29 -17.29
C GLU A 86 10.09 23.74 -17.24
N LEU A 87 9.59 23.98 -16.02
CA LEU A 87 8.23 24.41 -15.75
C LEU A 87 8.24 25.88 -15.34
N THR A 88 7.45 26.70 -16.03
CA THR A 88 7.29 28.14 -15.73
C THR A 88 5.89 28.39 -15.19
N GLY A 89 5.76 29.26 -14.18
CA GLY A 89 4.46 29.63 -13.57
C GLY A 89 3.93 28.66 -12.50
N TYR A 90 4.59 27.52 -12.29
CA TYR A 90 4.18 26.50 -11.30
C TYR A 90 4.45 26.90 -9.84
N GLU A 91 5.36 27.85 -9.61
CA GLU A 91 5.72 28.38 -8.29
C GLU A 91 4.70 29.37 -7.73
N ASP A 92 3.77 29.87 -8.56
CA ASP A 92 2.85 30.92 -8.16
C ASP A 92 1.77 30.38 -7.21
N MET A 93 1.78 30.88 -5.98
CA MET A 93 0.78 30.57 -4.95
C MET A 93 -0.44 31.51 -5.02
N ARG A 94 -0.43 32.52 -5.88
CA ARG A 94 -1.50 33.52 -5.97
C ARG A 94 -2.50 33.09 -7.03
N GLY A 95 -3.50 32.33 -6.61
CA GLY A 95 -4.51 31.87 -7.55
C GLY A 95 -5.76 31.36 -6.85
N SER A 96 -6.88 31.42 -7.56
CA SER A 96 -8.08 30.69 -7.20
C SER A 96 -8.27 29.58 -8.21
N PHE A 97 -8.10 28.34 -7.77
CA PHE A 97 -8.18 27.17 -8.63
C PHE A 97 -9.57 26.56 -8.53
N LEU A 98 -10.24 26.40 -9.68
CA LEU A 98 -11.52 25.71 -9.72
C LEU A 98 -11.29 24.21 -9.61
N MET A 99 -11.67 23.64 -8.47
CA MET A 99 -11.66 22.23 -8.16
C MET A 99 -13.07 21.66 -8.35
N LYS A 100 -13.21 20.57 -9.10
CA LYS A 100 -14.50 19.99 -9.48
C LYS A 100 -14.47 18.48 -9.40
N ASN A 101 -15.54 17.90 -8.87
CA ASN A 101 -15.85 16.48 -9.09
C ASN A 101 -16.59 16.37 -10.43
N ASN A 102 -15.95 15.81 -11.45
CA ASN A 102 -16.57 15.67 -12.77
C ASN A 102 -17.39 14.37 -12.92
N GLY A 103 -17.52 13.59 -11.85
CA GLY A 103 -18.17 12.28 -11.80
C GLY A 103 -17.29 11.12 -12.23
N HIS A 104 -16.08 11.40 -12.72
CA HIS A 104 -15.08 10.42 -13.13
C HIS A 104 -13.74 10.60 -12.41
N SER A 105 -13.45 11.76 -11.85
CA SER A 105 -12.26 12.10 -11.06
C SER A 105 -12.48 13.47 -10.38
N VAL A 106 -11.53 13.88 -9.53
CA VAL A 106 -11.36 15.28 -9.14
C VAL A 106 -10.43 15.98 -10.12
N GLU A 107 -10.91 17.07 -10.69
CA GLU A 107 -10.20 17.89 -11.67
C GLU A 107 -9.97 19.29 -11.09
N ILE A 108 -8.76 19.80 -11.24
CA ILE A 108 -8.37 21.16 -10.86
C ILE A 108 -7.93 21.90 -12.12
N GLN A 109 -8.60 23.00 -12.44
CA GLN A 109 -8.25 23.83 -13.58
C GLN A 109 -6.97 24.62 -13.28
N LEU A 110 -6.01 24.56 -14.21
CA LEU A 110 -4.73 25.24 -14.10
C LEU A 110 -4.71 26.50 -14.97
N PRO A 111 -4.08 27.59 -14.51
CA PRO A 111 -4.01 28.82 -15.28
C PRO A 111 -3.09 28.68 -16.48
N HIS A 112 -3.39 29.42 -17.56
CA HIS A 112 -2.60 29.45 -18.79
C HIS A 112 -1.18 30.03 -18.60
N THR A 113 -0.89 30.62 -17.43
CA THR A 113 0.45 31.07 -17.04
C THR A 113 1.40 29.92 -16.70
N MET A 114 0.86 28.72 -16.42
CA MET A 114 1.63 27.50 -16.17
C MET A 114 1.99 26.82 -17.49
N MET A 115 3.28 26.64 -17.76
CA MET A 115 3.78 26.16 -19.05
C MET A 115 4.99 25.25 -18.90
N ILE A 116 5.12 24.31 -19.83
CA ILE A 116 6.36 23.61 -20.14
C ILE A 116 7.10 24.44 -21.19
N THR A 117 8.28 24.95 -20.82
CA THR A 117 9.09 25.82 -21.69
C THR A 117 10.34 25.12 -22.24
N LYS A 118 10.82 24.06 -21.59
CA LYS A 118 11.87 23.15 -22.10
C LYS A 118 11.60 21.70 -21.74
N GLY A 119 12.22 20.76 -22.45
CA GLY A 119 12.05 19.31 -22.27
C GLY A 119 11.12 18.65 -23.30
N PHE A 120 10.44 19.47 -24.11
CA PHE A 120 9.57 19.08 -25.21
C PHE A 120 9.96 19.82 -26.49
N PRO A 121 9.53 19.35 -27.69
CA PRO A 121 9.83 20.02 -28.95
C PRO A 121 9.24 21.42 -29.08
N ASP A 122 8.04 21.62 -28.52
CA ASP A 122 7.27 22.86 -28.57
C ASP A 122 6.94 23.33 -27.15
N HIS A 123 6.36 24.53 -27.02
CA HIS A 123 5.78 24.99 -25.77
C HIS A 123 4.39 24.42 -25.53
N TYR A 124 4.14 24.02 -24.28
CA TYR A 124 2.86 23.44 -23.87
C TYR A 124 2.30 24.20 -22.67
N THR A 125 1.04 24.62 -22.77
CA THR A 125 0.33 25.34 -21.71
C THR A 125 -0.56 24.39 -20.91
N ALA A 126 -0.50 24.48 -19.59
CA ALA A 126 -1.31 23.68 -18.68
C ALA A 126 -2.82 23.98 -18.85
N VAL A 127 -3.64 22.95 -18.65
CA VAL A 127 -5.10 23.02 -18.77
C VAL A 127 -5.74 22.64 -17.44
N GLN A 128 -5.38 21.47 -16.94
CA GLN A 128 -5.91 20.91 -15.71
C GLN A 128 -4.92 19.91 -15.13
N MET A 129 -5.13 19.57 -13.86
CA MET A 129 -4.64 18.33 -13.29
C MET A 129 -5.78 17.51 -12.70
N HIS A 130 -5.63 16.20 -12.73
CA HIS A 130 -6.58 15.25 -12.14
C HIS A 130 -5.85 14.02 -11.62
N LEU A 131 -6.52 13.25 -10.77
CA LEU A 131 -5.94 12.08 -10.13
C LEU A 131 -6.67 10.82 -10.58
N HIS A 132 -5.98 9.69 -10.54
CA HIS A 132 -6.55 8.36 -10.65
C HIS A 132 -6.18 7.56 -9.41
N TRP A 133 -7.13 6.85 -8.82
CA TRP A 133 -6.95 6.07 -7.61
C TRP A 133 -7.79 4.79 -7.63
N GLY A 134 -7.49 3.92 -6.67
CA GLY A 134 -8.08 2.60 -6.54
C GLY A 134 -9.40 2.63 -5.77
N GLY A 135 -9.75 1.49 -5.22
CA GLY A 135 -10.82 1.35 -4.24
C GLY A 135 -10.29 0.80 -2.92
N TRP A 136 -11.20 0.45 -2.02
CA TRP A 136 -10.89 -0.06 -0.68
C TRP A 136 -10.17 -1.43 -0.63
N ASP A 137 -9.87 -2.04 -1.76
CA ASP A 137 -9.13 -3.29 -1.80
C ASP A 137 -7.66 -3.01 -1.42
N LEU A 138 -7.25 -3.41 -0.20
CA LEU A 138 -5.88 -3.24 0.31
C LEU A 138 -4.81 -3.87 -0.60
N GLU A 139 -5.12 -4.59 -1.68
CA GLU A 139 -4.16 -5.12 -2.64
C GLU A 139 -4.00 -4.30 -3.92
N ALA A 140 -5.02 -3.52 -4.28
CA ALA A 140 -5.15 -2.90 -5.60
C ALA A 140 -4.86 -1.40 -5.53
N SER A 141 -3.58 -1.10 -5.67
CA SER A 141 -3.02 0.10 -6.30
C SER A 141 -3.92 0.68 -7.43
N GLY A 142 -4.01 2.01 -7.56
CA GLY A 142 -4.91 2.71 -8.49
C GLY A 142 -4.26 3.62 -9.54
N SER A 143 -2.93 3.63 -9.67
CA SER A 143 -2.27 4.35 -10.79
C SER A 143 -2.73 3.78 -12.14
N GLU A 144 -2.73 4.57 -13.21
CA GLU A 144 -3.03 4.09 -14.57
C GLU A 144 -1.83 3.33 -15.16
N HIS A 145 -0.66 3.98 -15.17
CA HIS A 145 0.62 3.38 -15.53
C HIS A 145 1.08 2.37 -14.50
N THR A 146 1.96 1.46 -14.94
CA THR A 146 2.66 0.50 -14.08
C THR A 146 4.14 0.51 -14.38
N MET A 147 4.95 0.09 -13.41
CA MET A 147 6.41 0.04 -13.50
C MET A 147 6.89 -1.39 -13.21
N ASP A 148 7.47 -2.07 -14.19
CA ASP A 148 7.82 -3.50 -14.13
C ASP A 148 6.66 -4.40 -13.62
N GLY A 149 5.45 -4.15 -14.12
CA GLY A 149 4.23 -4.89 -13.75
C GLY A 149 3.56 -4.39 -12.46
N ILE A 150 4.13 -3.37 -11.80
CA ILE A 150 3.67 -2.93 -10.49
C ILE A 150 2.93 -1.62 -10.58
N ARG A 151 1.69 -1.64 -10.09
CA ARG A 151 0.80 -0.49 -9.96
C ARG A 151 1.05 0.20 -8.62
N TYR A 152 0.96 1.53 -8.61
CA TYR A 152 1.12 2.43 -7.46
C TYR A 152 -0.23 2.88 -6.89
N MET A 153 -0.26 3.47 -5.70
CA MET A 153 -1.51 3.73 -4.96
C MET A 153 -2.46 4.64 -5.74
N ALA A 154 -1.93 5.68 -6.38
CA ALA A 154 -2.66 6.59 -7.24
C ALA A 154 -1.72 7.18 -8.29
N GLU A 155 -2.24 7.97 -9.21
CA GLU A 155 -1.46 8.69 -10.21
C GLU A 155 -2.02 10.09 -10.46
N LEU A 156 -1.15 11.09 -10.49
CA LEU A 156 -1.46 12.46 -10.88
C LEU A 156 -1.18 12.65 -12.37
N HIS A 157 -2.14 13.21 -13.09
CA HIS A 157 -1.96 13.70 -14.45
C HIS A 157 -2.05 15.21 -14.49
N VAL A 158 -1.02 15.86 -15.03
CA VAL A 158 -1.01 17.29 -15.35
C VAL A 158 -1.06 17.44 -16.86
N VAL A 159 -2.20 17.90 -17.37
CA VAL A 159 -2.52 17.95 -18.80
C VAL A 159 -2.15 19.30 -19.39
N HIS A 160 -1.44 19.27 -20.51
CA HIS A 160 -1.06 20.44 -21.28
C HIS A 160 -1.44 20.26 -22.74
N TYR A 161 -1.64 21.37 -23.45
CA TYR A 161 -1.79 21.38 -24.90
C TYR A 161 -0.67 22.18 -25.56
N ASN A 162 -0.33 21.81 -26.80
CA ASN A 162 0.68 22.47 -27.60
C ASN A 162 0.19 23.84 -28.03
N SER A 163 0.53 24.85 -27.23
CA SER A 163 0.12 26.24 -27.43
C SER A 163 1.01 27.00 -28.41
N GLU A 164 2.14 26.41 -28.79
CA GLU A 164 2.96 26.90 -29.90
C GLU A 164 2.25 26.70 -31.25
N LYS A 165 1.53 25.58 -31.42
CA LYS A 165 0.89 25.20 -32.69
C LYS A 165 -0.61 25.40 -32.75
N TYR A 166 -1.31 25.30 -31.63
CA TYR A 166 -2.78 25.32 -31.59
C TYR A 166 -3.30 26.44 -30.71
N SER A 167 -4.44 27.03 -31.09
CA SER A 167 -5.04 28.15 -30.37
C SER A 167 -5.73 27.75 -29.07
N SER A 168 -6.05 26.46 -28.91
CA SER A 168 -6.74 25.96 -27.72
C SER A 168 -6.56 24.45 -27.54
N PHE A 169 -6.78 23.98 -26.30
CA PHE A 169 -6.88 22.54 -25.99
C PHE A 169 -7.87 21.80 -26.89
N GLN A 170 -9.02 22.41 -27.20
CA GLN A 170 -10.06 21.77 -28.00
C GLN A 170 -9.64 21.52 -29.45
N GLU A 171 -8.78 22.37 -30.01
CA GLU A 171 -8.18 22.20 -31.33
C GLU A 171 -7.05 21.17 -31.32
N ALA A 172 -6.28 21.13 -30.24
CA ALA A 172 -5.09 20.29 -30.11
C ALA A 172 -5.41 18.83 -29.75
N LYS A 173 -6.50 18.56 -29.01
CA LYS A 173 -6.72 17.27 -28.31
C LYS A 173 -6.75 16.02 -29.20
N ASP A 174 -7.00 16.16 -30.50
CA ASP A 174 -7.08 15.06 -31.48
C ASP A 174 -5.91 15.10 -32.48
N LYS A 175 -4.88 15.92 -32.21
CA LYS A 175 -3.70 16.09 -33.07
C LYS A 175 -2.52 15.28 -32.53
N PRO A 176 -1.70 14.64 -33.38
CA PRO A 176 -0.63 13.72 -32.94
C PRO A 176 0.40 14.32 -31.96
N ASP A 177 0.65 15.62 -32.03
CA ASP A 177 1.57 16.39 -31.18
C ASP A 177 0.83 17.40 -30.29
N GLY A 178 -0.48 17.24 -30.18
CA GLY A 178 -1.38 18.22 -29.59
C GLY A 178 -1.32 18.31 -28.07
N LEU A 179 -1.01 17.22 -27.37
CA LEU A 179 -1.03 17.17 -25.92
C LEU A 179 0.29 16.67 -25.33
N ALA A 180 0.62 17.18 -24.15
CA ALA A 180 1.67 16.67 -23.29
C ALA A 180 1.09 16.42 -21.91
N VAL A 181 1.30 15.22 -21.36
CA VAL A 181 0.85 14.87 -20.01
C VAL A 181 2.04 14.48 -19.16
N LEU A 182 2.15 15.14 -18.00
CA LEU A 182 3.10 14.78 -16.95
C LEU A 182 2.39 13.87 -15.96
N ALA A 183 2.99 12.72 -15.67
CA ALA A 183 2.40 11.68 -14.84
C ALA A 183 3.29 11.35 -13.65
N PHE A 184 2.71 11.36 -12.45
CA PHE A 184 3.42 11.12 -11.20
C PHE A 184 2.70 10.05 -10.39
N PHE A 185 3.41 9.00 -10.01
CA PHE A 185 2.89 8.00 -9.10
C PHE A 185 2.75 8.55 -7.69
N TYR A 186 1.75 8.08 -6.96
CA TYR A 186 1.69 8.22 -5.51
C TYR A 186 2.09 6.92 -4.81
N GLU A 187 2.93 7.04 -3.80
CA GLU A 187 3.28 5.95 -2.88
C GLU A 187 2.80 6.24 -1.46
N ASP A 188 2.66 5.16 -0.68
CA ASP A 188 2.27 5.25 0.73
C ASP A 188 3.49 5.63 1.58
N GLY A 189 3.29 6.54 2.53
CA GLY A 189 4.30 6.96 3.48
C GLY A 189 3.74 7.18 4.88
N HIS A 190 4.63 7.36 5.85
CA HIS A 190 4.23 7.50 7.25
C HIS A 190 3.75 8.91 7.61
N PHE A 191 4.28 9.93 6.96
CA PHE A 191 4.01 11.33 7.30
C PHE A 191 3.04 11.96 6.33
N GLU A 192 2.17 12.85 6.85
CA GLU A 192 1.29 13.63 6.00
C GLU A 192 2.09 14.60 5.13
N ASN A 193 1.78 14.62 3.84
CA ASN A 193 2.31 15.61 2.92
C ASN A 193 1.49 16.90 3.06
N THR A 194 2.07 17.91 3.70
CA THR A 194 1.37 19.15 4.05
C THR A 194 0.95 19.97 2.84
N TYR A 195 1.62 19.81 1.68
CA TYR A 195 1.25 20.48 0.43
C TYR A 195 -0.07 19.99 -0.14
N TYR A 196 -0.53 18.79 0.27
CA TYR A 196 -1.81 18.20 -0.15
C TYR A 196 -2.95 18.45 0.84
N SER A 197 -2.67 18.94 2.05
CA SER A 197 -3.66 18.98 3.13
C SER A 197 -4.88 19.84 2.82
N ASP A 198 -4.70 21.03 2.22
CA ASP A 198 -5.83 21.91 1.86
C ASP A 198 -6.69 21.28 0.75
N PHE A 199 -6.06 20.74 -0.28
CA PHE A 199 -6.74 20.01 -1.35
C PHE A 199 -7.57 18.84 -0.80
N LEU A 200 -6.96 17.98 0.01
CA LEU A 200 -7.62 16.78 0.54
C LEU A 200 -8.71 17.10 1.56
N ALA A 201 -8.55 18.15 2.37
CA ALA A 201 -9.58 18.61 3.30
C ALA A 201 -10.84 19.10 2.57
N ASN A 202 -10.68 19.66 1.37
CA ASN A 202 -11.77 20.22 0.57
C ASN A 202 -12.51 19.20 -0.31
N LEU A 203 -12.06 17.94 -0.39
CA LEU A 203 -12.76 16.88 -1.15
C LEU A 203 -14.22 16.70 -0.68
N ALA A 204 -14.48 16.83 0.63
CA ALA A 204 -15.82 16.66 1.20
C ALA A 204 -16.82 17.74 0.71
N ASN A 205 -16.31 18.91 0.29
CA ASN A 205 -17.14 20.03 -0.19
C ASN A 205 -17.59 19.84 -1.65
N ILE A 206 -16.95 18.93 -2.39
CA ILE A 206 -17.31 18.56 -3.76
C ILE A 206 -17.64 17.07 -3.88
N LYS A 207 -18.20 16.50 -2.81
CA LYS A 207 -18.51 15.08 -2.69
C LYS A 207 -19.27 14.51 -3.89
N TYR A 208 -20.29 15.19 -4.40
CA TYR A 208 -21.16 14.69 -5.47
C TYR A 208 -20.73 15.18 -6.85
N ALA A 209 -20.90 14.33 -7.86
CA ALA A 209 -20.60 14.66 -9.25
C ALA A 209 -21.28 15.95 -9.71
N GLY A 210 -20.51 16.83 -10.35
CA GLY A 210 -20.94 18.15 -10.80
C GLY A 210 -20.72 19.27 -9.78
N GLN A 211 -20.42 18.96 -8.51
CA GLN A 211 -20.04 19.98 -7.54
C GLN A 211 -18.64 20.53 -7.84
N SER A 212 -18.48 21.83 -7.60
CA SER A 212 -17.22 22.54 -7.77
C SER A 212 -17.04 23.60 -6.70
N MET A 213 -15.79 23.90 -6.38
CA MET A 213 -15.42 24.96 -5.46
C MET A 213 -14.09 25.57 -5.88
N ASN A 214 -13.77 26.73 -5.30
CA ASN A 214 -12.47 27.33 -5.47
C ASN A 214 -11.57 27.04 -4.27
N ILE A 215 -10.32 26.67 -4.53
CA ILE A 215 -9.26 26.53 -3.54
C ILE A 215 -8.19 27.60 -3.80
N THR A 216 -7.58 28.15 -2.75
CA THR A 216 -6.65 29.29 -2.87
C THR A 216 -5.24 29.01 -2.38
N ASN A 217 -5.05 27.98 -1.56
CA ASN A 217 -3.76 27.68 -0.95
C ASN A 217 -3.11 26.45 -1.60
N LEU A 218 -2.97 26.49 -2.93
CA LEU A 218 -2.38 25.39 -3.68
C LEU A 218 -1.11 25.87 -4.40
N ASN A 219 0.03 25.24 -4.07
CA ASN A 219 1.27 25.38 -4.82
C ASN A 219 1.50 24.10 -5.63
N VAL A 220 1.25 24.17 -6.94
CA VAL A 220 1.37 22.99 -7.82
C VAL A 220 2.81 22.49 -7.83
N ARG A 221 3.83 23.36 -7.85
CA ARG A 221 5.23 22.91 -7.83
C ARG A 221 5.53 22.05 -6.60
N SER A 222 5.12 22.49 -5.41
CA SER A 222 5.40 21.80 -4.15
C SER A 222 4.62 20.49 -3.99
N MET A 223 3.58 20.29 -4.79
CA MET A 223 2.89 19.01 -4.91
C MET A 223 3.66 18.00 -5.76
N LEU A 224 4.55 18.46 -6.65
CA LEU A 224 5.38 17.59 -7.48
C LEU A 224 6.66 17.16 -6.75
N PRO A 225 7.29 16.04 -7.14
CA PRO A 225 8.57 15.62 -6.58
C PRO A 225 9.65 16.71 -6.73
N GLU A 226 10.62 16.72 -5.81
CA GLU A 226 11.78 17.59 -5.91
C GLU A 226 12.60 17.27 -7.15
N ASN A 227 12.85 15.98 -7.40
CA ASN A 227 13.60 15.49 -8.54
C ASN A 227 12.70 15.24 -9.76
N LEU A 228 12.74 16.16 -10.71
CA LEU A 228 12.09 16.04 -12.03
C LEU A 228 13.05 15.61 -13.13
N SER A 229 14.26 15.12 -12.78
CA SER A 229 15.29 14.83 -13.78
C SER A 229 15.22 13.41 -14.35
N HIS A 230 14.56 12.50 -13.64
CA HIS A 230 14.42 11.10 -14.00
C HIS A 230 12.98 10.80 -14.46
N PHE A 231 12.81 10.58 -15.76
CA PHE A 231 11.51 10.31 -16.36
C PHE A 231 11.63 9.43 -17.60
N PHE A 232 10.48 8.87 -17.98
CA PHE A 232 10.28 8.09 -19.19
C PHE A 232 9.41 8.87 -20.17
N ARG A 233 9.67 8.71 -21.47
CA ARG A 233 8.99 9.42 -22.56
C ARG A 233 8.48 8.44 -23.60
N TYR A 234 7.22 8.56 -24.00
CA TYR A 234 6.64 7.75 -25.08
C TYR A 234 5.41 8.42 -25.72
N GLN A 235 5.08 8.04 -26.96
CA GLN A 235 3.86 8.48 -27.64
C GLN A 235 2.67 7.59 -27.25
N GLY A 236 1.56 8.20 -26.89
CA GLY A 236 0.41 7.52 -26.34
C GLY A 236 -0.92 8.22 -26.61
N SER A 237 -1.93 7.86 -25.82
CA SER A 237 -3.30 8.33 -25.99
C SER A 237 -3.88 8.97 -24.73
N LEU A 238 -5.04 9.60 -24.88
CA LEU A 238 -5.95 9.80 -23.75
C LEU A 238 -6.31 8.44 -23.14
N THR A 239 -6.38 8.37 -21.82
CA THR A 239 -6.77 7.17 -21.05
C THR A 239 -8.28 7.11 -20.80
N THR A 240 -9.02 8.05 -21.36
CA THR A 240 -10.48 8.09 -21.36
C THR A 240 -11.00 8.33 -22.77
N PRO A 241 -12.22 7.87 -23.09
CA PRO A 241 -12.81 8.12 -24.40
C PRO A 241 -12.87 9.61 -24.72
N PRO A 242 -12.56 10.01 -25.97
CA PRO A 242 -12.46 9.18 -27.17
C PRO A 242 -11.09 8.50 -27.41
N CYS A 243 -10.16 8.52 -26.46
CA CYS A 243 -8.86 7.84 -26.55
C CYS A 243 -7.95 8.28 -27.70
N HIS A 244 -8.00 9.57 -28.07
CA HIS A 244 -7.12 10.12 -29.12
C HIS A 244 -5.64 9.83 -28.84
N GLU A 245 -4.93 9.33 -29.84
CA GLU A 245 -3.48 9.06 -29.82
C GLU A 245 -2.68 10.36 -30.07
N SER A 246 -2.88 11.33 -29.17
CA SER A 246 -2.43 12.72 -29.29
C SER A 246 -1.44 13.15 -28.20
N ILE A 247 -1.00 12.21 -27.35
CA ILE A 247 -0.26 12.53 -26.13
C ILE A 247 1.19 12.11 -26.21
N LEU A 248 2.08 13.08 -25.99
CA LEU A 248 3.46 12.81 -25.62
C LEU A 248 3.58 12.71 -24.09
N TRP A 249 3.65 11.48 -23.59
CA TRP A 249 3.67 11.17 -22.16
C TRP A 249 5.03 11.38 -21.53
N THR A 250 5.07 11.97 -20.33
CA THR A 250 6.25 11.98 -19.45
C THR A 250 5.88 11.38 -18.10
N VAL A 251 6.39 10.19 -17.80
CA VAL A 251 6.12 9.46 -16.55
C VAL A 251 7.35 9.53 -15.67
N PHE A 252 7.23 10.12 -14.49
CA PHE A 252 8.37 10.34 -13.58
C PHE A 252 8.73 9.08 -12.79
N GLU A 253 10.03 8.87 -12.55
CA GLU A 253 10.51 7.75 -11.75
C GLU A 253 10.27 7.98 -10.26
N THR A 254 10.49 9.20 -9.77
CA THR A 254 10.30 9.55 -8.36
C THR A 254 8.81 9.73 -8.06
N PRO A 255 8.23 8.94 -7.14
CA PRO A 255 6.84 9.07 -6.74
C PRO A 255 6.64 10.25 -5.78
N ILE A 256 5.38 10.65 -5.61
CA ILE A 256 4.92 11.59 -4.59
C ILE A 256 4.45 10.76 -3.39
N THR A 257 5.04 10.99 -2.23
CA THR A 257 4.64 10.30 -1.00
C THR A 257 3.45 11.02 -0.35
N LEU A 258 2.38 10.28 -0.07
CA LEU A 258 1.23 10.71 0.74
C LEU A 258 1.04 9.76 1.92
N SER A 259 0.50 10.25 3.03
CA SER A 259 0.19 9.32 4.12
C SER A 259 -0.95 8.38 3.77
N HIS A 260 -0.99 7.22 4.42
CA HIS A 260 -2.07 6.26 4.28
C HIS A 260 -3.46 6.91 4.49
N ASN A 261 -3.59 7.82 5.45
CA ASN A 261 -4.83 8.55 5.72
C ASN A 261 -5.19 9.53 4.60
N GLN A 262 -4.19 10.14 3.95
CA GLN A 262 -4.39 11.04 2.82
C GLN A 262 -4.87 10.28 1.57
N ILE A 263 -4.29 9.11 1.28
CA ILE A 263 -4.73 8.23 0.18
C ILE A 263 -6.16 7.76 0.43
N ARG A 264 -6.48 7.31 1.66
CA ARG A 264 -7.83 6.89 2.03
C ARG A 264 -8.89 7.98 1.81
N LYS A 265 -8.53 9.25 2.02
CA LYS A 265 -9.45 10.37 1.75
C LYS A 265 -9.82 10.47 0.27
N LEU A 266 -8.89 10.20 -0.66
CA LEU A 266 -9.20 10.14 -2.09
C LEU A 266 -10.17 9.00 -2.38
N GLU A 267 -9.88 7.82 -1.84
CA GLU A 267 -10.66 6.60 -2.07
C GLU A 267 -12.07 6.64 -1.46
N SER A 268 -12.30 7.36 -0.35
CA SER A 268 -13.59 7.26 0.38
C SER A 268 -14.53 8.46 0.23
N THR A 269 -14.08 9.59 -0.33
CA THR A 269 -14.80 10.86 -0.19
C THR A 269 -15.73 11.17 -1.36
N LEU A 270 -15.25 11.00 -2.59
CA LEU A 270 -15.96 11.45 -3.79
C LEU A 270 -16.97 10.41 -4.28
N MET A 271 -18.02 10.90 -4.93
CA MET A 271 -19.08 10.10 -5.51
C MET A 271 -19.25 10.36 -7.01
N ASP A 272 -19.61 9.32 -7.74
CA ASP A 272 -19.89 9.35 -9.17
C ASP A 272 -21.29 9.91 -9.48
N HIS A 273 -21.68 9.88 -10.76
CA HIS A 273 -23.01 10.32 -11.21
C HIS A 273 -24.20 9.46 -10.70
N GLU A 274 -23.93 8.32 -10.06
CA GLU A 274 -24.90 7.41 -9.44
C GLU A 274 -24.96 7.60 -7.93
N ASN A 275 -24.23 8.58 -7.38
CA ASN A 275 -24.01 8.75 -5.95
C ASN A 275 -23.36 7.53 -5.28
N LYS A 276 -22.61 6.73 -6.06
CA LYS A 276 -21.76 5.67 -5.54
C LYS A 276 -20.37 6.23 -5.29
N THR A 277 -19.64 5.70 -4.31
CA THR A 277 -18.24 6.09 -4.08
C THR A 277 -17.43 5.90 -5.36
N LEU A 278 -16.66 6.91 -5.74
CA LEU A 278 -15.83 6.90 -6.93
C LEU A 278 -14.58 6.05 -6.65
N TRP A 279 -14.60 4.81 -7.12
CA TRP A 279 -13.51 3.84 -7.01
C TRP A 279 -13.03 3.40 -8.38
N ASN A 280 -11.75 3.01 -8.42
CA ASN A 280 -11.12 2.43 -9.60
C ASN A 280 -11.35 3.30 -10.84
N ASP A 281 -11.02 4.58 -10.74
CA ASP A 281 -11.18 5.52 -11.83
C ASP A 281 -9.96 5.51 -12.77
N TYR A 282 -9.32 4.35 -12.96
CA TYR A 282 -8.15 4.14 -13.80
C TYR A 282 -8.44 3.19 -14.98
N ARG A 283 -7.71 3.35 -16.07
CA ARG A 283 -7.71 2.45 -17.24
C ARG A 283 -6.62 1.38 -17.07
N MET A 284 -6.91 0.15 -17.48
CA MET A 284 -5.90 -0.93 -17.50
C MET A 284 -4.75 -0.62 -18.45
N ALA A 285 -3.55 -1.11 -18.13
CA ALA A 285 -2.37 -1.00 -18.99
C ALA A 285 -2.65 -1.63 -20.37
N GLN A 286 -2.32 -0.88 -21.42
CA GLN A 286 -2.50 -1.23 -22.82
C GLN A 286 -1.21 -1.83 -23.39
N PRO A 287 -1.29 -2.66 -24.45
CA PRO A 287 -0.10 -3.21 -25.10
C PRO A 287 0.85 -2.10 -25.57
N LEU A 288 2.15 -2.30 -25.33
CA LEU A 288 3.18 -1.39 -25.84
C LEU A 288 3.24 -1.38 -27.37
N ASN A 289 2.92 -2.53 -28.00
CA ASN A 289 3.05 -2.76 -29.44
C ASN A 289 4.48 -2.44 -29.92
N ASP A 290 4.63 -1.78 -31.07
CA ASP A 290 5.94 -1.48 -31.68
C ASP A 290 6.61 -0.21 -31.11
N ARG A 291 6.04 0.41 -30.07
CA ARG A 291 6.57 1.65 -29.49
C ARG A 291 7.81 1.40 -28.64
N VAL A 292 8.67 2.41 -28.58
CA VAL A 292 9.84 2.44 -27.69
C VAL A 292 9.60 3.47 -26.60
N VAL A 293 9.84 3.06 -25.35
CA VAL A 293 9.89 3.98 -24.21
C VAL A 293 11.33 4.45 -24.05
N GLU A 294 11.55 5.76 -24.01
CA GLU A 294 12.85 6.35 -23.77
C GLU A 294 13.01 6.79 -22.32
N SER A 295 14.24 6.80 -21.78
CA SER A 295 14.54 7.31 -20.44
C SER A 295 15.52 8.48 -20.46
N SER A 296 15.32 9.46 -19.57
CA SER A 296 16.21 10.62 -19.38
C SER A 296 17.49 10.30 -18.59
N PHE A 297 17.53 9.12 -17.96
CA PHE A 297 18.61 8.64 -17.10
C PHE A 297 19.01 7.22 -17.49
N LEU A 298 20.24 6.83 -17.19
CA LEU A 298 20.69 5.44 -17.36
C LEU A 298 19.92 4.56 -16.36
N PRO A 299 19.05 3.65 -16.83
CA PRO A 299 18.38 2.72 -15.93
C PRO A 299 19.47 1.86 -15.29
N ARG A 300 19.61 1.91 -13.96
CA ARG A 300 20.55 1.04 -13.25
C ARG A 300 20.06 -0.40 -13.44
N LEU A 301 20.67 -1.12 -14.38
CA LEU A 301 20.59 -2.57 -14.46
C LEU A 301 21.29 -3.13 -13.22
N GLY A 302 20.55 -3.30 -12.13
CA GLY A 302 21.03 -4.07 -10.99
C GLY A 302 21.58 -5.40 -11.52
N LYS A 303 22.87 -5.67 -11.26
CA LYS A 303 23.52 -6.94 -11.60
C LYS A 303 22.58 -8.08 -11.22
N GLY A 304 22.01 -8.77 -12.21
CA GLY A 304 21.26 -10.01 -12.01
C GLY A 304 20.09 -9.93 -11.01
N GLY A 305 19.35 -8.82 -10.93
CA GLY A 305 18.20 -8.73 -10.03
C GLY A 305 17.13 -9.76 -10.39
N ILE A 306 16.92 -10.71 -9.49
CA ILE A 306 15.73 -11.57 -9.40
C ILE A 306 14.48 -10.65 -9.45
N CYS A 307 13.32 -11.18 -9.89
CA CYS A 307 12.02 -10.50 -9.77
C CYS A 307 11.96 -9.69 -8.47
N ARG A 308 11.32 -8.51 -8.47
CA ARG A 308 11.19 -7.64 -7.29
C ARG A 308 10.48 -8.39 -6.14
N GLN A 309 11.25 -9.18 -5.42
CA GLN A 309 10.81 -10.18 -4.47
C GLN A 309 10.14 -9.49 -3.29
N GLU A 310 10.71 -8.38 -2.83
CA GLU A 310 10.17 -7.54 -1.75
C GLU A 310 8.82 -6.90 -2.10
N GLU A 311 8.60 -6.52 -3.36
CA GLU A 311 7.35 -5.86 -3.79
C GLU A 311 6.25 -6.89 -4.06
N ILE A 312 6.63 -8.08 -4.49
CA ILE A 312 5.75 -9.25 -4.60
C ILE A 312 5.42 -9.80 -3.21
N GLU A 313 6.39 -9.86 -2.27
CA GLU A 313 6.20 -10.29 -0.87
C GLU A 313 5.41 -9.26 -0.06
N ALA A 314 5.60 -7.96 -0.28
CA ALA A 314 4.77 -6.92 0.33
C ALA A 314 3.32 -6.97 -0.18
N LYS A 315 3.12 -7.24 -1.48
CA LYS A 315 1.77 -7.45 -2.04
C LYS A 315 1.15 -8.75 -1.53
N LEU A 316 1.92 -9.84 -1.41
CA LEU A 316 1.50 -11.13 -0.82
C LEU A 316 1.19 -11.04 0.68
N LYS A 317 1.90 -10.21 1.45
CA LYS A 317 1.53 -9.87 2.84
C LYS A 317 0.22 -9.05 2.90
N ARG A 318 -0.07 -8.23 1.88
CA ARG A 318 -1.31 -7.41 1.78
C ARG A 318 -2.54 -8.27 1.41
N ILE A 319 -2.46 -9.02 0.30
CA ILE A 319 -2.71 -10.48 0.27
C ILE A 319 -3.42 -11.12 1.47
N GLU A 320 -2.57 -11.72 2.27
CA GLU A 320 -2.90 -12.48 3.47
C GLU A 320 -3.57 -11.61 4.54
N SER A 321 -3.21 -10.32 4.68
CA SER A 321 -3.88 -9.40 5.61
C SER A 321 -5.35 -9.10 5.24
N LEU A 322 -5.67 -9.06 3.95
CA LEU A 322 -7.04 -8.86 3.44
C LEU A 322 -7.90 -10.09 3.64
N ILE A 323 -7.34 -11.28 3.38
CA ILE A 323 -8.02 -12.55 3.59
C ILE A 323 -8.36 -12.71 5.09
N VAL A 324 -7.44 -12.36 5.99
CA VAL A 324 -7.69 -12.30 7.46
C VAL A 324 -8.74 -11.23 7.83
N SER A 325 -8.86 -10.16 7.05
CA SER A 325 -9.88 -9.10 7.27
C SER A 325 -11.26 -9.44 6.72
N LEU A 326 -11.36 -10.28 5.68
CA LEU A 326 -12.62 -10.76 5.10
C LEU A 326 -13.26 -11.84 5.98
N ASP A 327 -12.46 -12.65 6.68
CA ASP A 327 -12.93 -13.56 7.74
C ASP A 327 -13.58 -12.81 8.94
N LYS A 328 -13.26 -11.52 9.12
CA LYS A 328 -13.90 -10.66 10.15
C LYS A 328 -15.31 -10.17 9.79
N LYS A 329 -15.86 -10.49 8.61
CA LYS A 329 -17.25 -10.13 8.22
C LYS A 329 -18.28 -11.25 8.40
N THR A 330 -17.97 -12.26 9.21
CA THR A 330 -18.95 -13.24 9.71
C THR A 330 -19.37 -12.88 11.15
N VAL A 331 -20.69 -12.81 11.36
CA VAL A 331 -21.49 -12.56 12.59
C VAL A 331 -20.80 -12.89 13.95
N PRO A 332 -21.03 -12.10 15.03
CA PRO A 332 -20.18 -12.06 16.21
C PRO A 332 -20.13 -13.37 17.02
N GLY A 333 -18.93 -13.93 17.14
CA GLY A 333 -18.53 -14.86 18.19
C GLY A 333 -17.90 -14.13 19.39
N PRO A 334 -17.73 -14.79 20.55
CA PRO A 334 -17.43 -14.13 21.82
C PRO A 334 -16.10 -13.37 21.81
N GLN A 335 -16.09 -12.18 22.42
CA GLN A 335 -14.95 -11.27 22.52
C GLN A 335 -13.65 -11.96 23.01
N PRO A 336 -12.47 -11.68 22.42
CA PRO A 336 -11.20 -12.06 23.03
C PRO A 336 -10.82 -11.03 24.11
N LEU A 337 -10.46 -11.56 25.28
CA LEU A 337 -9.93 -10.83 26.44
C LEU A 337 -8.60 -10.13 26.10
N SER A 338 -8.51 -8.82 26.34
CA SER A 338 -7.25 -8.06 26.41
C SER A 338 -6.57 -8.26 27.78
N PRO A 339 -5.25 -8.09 27.89
CA PRO A 339 -4.17 -9.01 27.50
C PRO A 339 -3.85 -10.06 28.58
N LEU A 340 -3.35 -11.24 28.15
CA LEU A 340 -2.94 -12.34 29.03
C LEU A 340 -1.47 -12.17 29.45
N VAL A 341 -1.19 -12.14 30.74
CA VAL A 341 0.17 -12.16 31.32
C VAL A 341 0.43 -13.53 31.96
N LEU A 342 1.56 -14.16 31.63
CA LEU A 342 2.02 -15.36 32.34
C LEU A 342 2.78 -14.96 33.61
N TYR A 343 2.37 -15.53 34.74
CA TYR A 343 3.03 -15.37 36.02
C TYR A 343 3.61 -16.69 36.50
N PHE A 344 4.91 -16.66 36.79
CA PHE A 344 5.72 -17.76 37.31
C PHE A 344 6.06 -17.49 38.78
N PRO A 345 5.36 -18.12 39.73
CA PRO A 345 5.39 -17.70 41.14
C PRO A 345 6.68 -18.09 41.89
N ALA A 346 7.36 -19.16 41.49
CA ALA A 346 8.56 -19.65 42.16
C ALA A 346 9.38 -20.57 41.23
N LYS A 347 10.70 -20.68 41.48
CA LYS A 347 11.55 -21.69 40.84
C LYS A 347 11.09 -23.09 41.25
N ASN A 348 10.73 -23.92 40.28
CA ASN A 348 10.39 -25.33 40.49
C ASN A 348 10.54 -26.13 39.19
N LEU A 349 10.56 -27.45 39.30
CA LEU A 349 10.75 -28.39 38.18
C LEU A 349 9.55 -28.51 37.24
N GLU A 350 8.37 -28.06 37.64
CA GLU A 350 7.12 -28.32 36.90
C GLU A 350 6.60 -27.09 36.13
N SER A 351 7.00 -25.88 36.51
CA SER A 351 6.51 -24.61 35.96
C SER A 351 7.14 -24.31 34.61
N TYR A 352 6.35 -24.46 33.55
CA TYR A 352 6.69 -24.00 32.20
C TYR A 352 5.42 -23.81 31.37
N ALA A 353 5.53 -23.06 30.27
CA ALA A 353 4.48 -23.00 29.25
C ALA A 353 4.99 -23.68 27.97
N LEU A 354 4.30 -24.73 27.53
CA LEU A 354 4.58 -25.40 26.26
C LEU A 354 3.89 -24.64 25.13
N VAL A 355 4.66 -24.32 24.09
CA VAL A 355 4.14 -23.64 22.90
C VAL A 355 3.68 -24.67 21.87
N ASN A 356 2.39 -24.65 21.53
CA ASN A 356 1.82 -25.51 20.49
C ASN A 356 1.76 -24.75 19.16
N PHE A 357 2.89 -24.63 18.48
CA PHE A 357 2.97 -23.95 17.19
C PHE A 357 2.76 -24.94 16.02
N SER A 358 2.16 -24.46 14.93
CA SER A 358 1.92 -25.22 13.70
C SER A 358 3.01 -25.00 12.63
N HIS A 359 3.90 -24.03 12.84
CA HIS A 359 4.98 -23.66 11.91
C HIS A 359 6.30 -24.35 12.27
N PRO A 360 7.04 -24.95 11.32
CA PRO A 360 8.29 -25.62 11.64
C PRO A 360 9.38 -24.61 12.06
N MET A 361 10.11 -24.93 13.14
CA MET A 361 11.27 -24.17 13.63
C MET A 361 12.53 -24.34 12.74
N ASN A 362 12.37 -24.52 11.43
CA ASN A 362 13.48 -24.65 10.50
C ASN A 362 14.08 -23.26 10.18
N LEU A 363 14.74 -22.64 11.16
CA LEU A 363 15.08 -21.21 11.13
C LEU A 363 16.51 -20.99 10.63
N GLN A 364 16.66 -20.13 9.61
CA GLN A 364 17.95 -19.57 9.19
C GLN A 364 18.19 -18.17 9.74
N SER A 365 17.17 -17.56 10.31
CA SER A 365 17.23 -16.34 11.08
C SER A 365 16.03 -16.31 12.01
N PHE A 366 16.10 -15.50 13.07
CA PHE A 366 14.93 -15.25 13.88
C PHE A 366 14.97 -13.88 14.53
N THR A 367 13.80 -13.45 14.97
CA THR A 367 13.64 -12.42 15.98
C THR A 367 12.76 -12.98 17.10
N ALA A 368 13.15 -12.79 18.35
CA ALA A 368 12.34 -13.15 19.51
C ALA A 368 12.19 -11.92 20.39
N CYS A 369 10.95 -11.44 20.53
CA CYS A 369 10.62 -10.28 21.37
C CYS A 369 9.72 -10.69 22.53
N MET A 370 9.96 -10.12 23.70
CA MET A 370 9.13 -10.36 24.89
C MET A 370 9.19 -9.19 25.87
N ASN A 371 8.08 -8.98 26.58
CA ASN A 371 8.05 -8.11 27.75
C ASN A 371 8.16 -8.98 29.00
N VAL A 372 9.12 -8.65 29.86
CA VAL A 372 9.33 -9.38 31.12
C VAL A 372 9.48 -8.43 32.30
N ARG A 373 9.05 -8.91 33.46
CA ARG A 373 9.29 -8.30 34.78
C ARG A 373 9.79 -9.39 35.71
N ILE A 374 11.10 -9.41 35.94
CA ILE A 374 11.79 -10.48 36.68
C ILE A 374 12.53 -9.91 37.91
N PRO A 375 12.67 -10.69 39.00
CA PRO A 375 13.36 -10.26 40.20
C PRO A 375 14.86 -9.99 39.93
N PRO A 376 15.56 -9.25 40.82
CA PRO A 376 16.92 -8.78 40.58
C PRO A 376 18.03 -9.83 40.70
N ILE A 377 17.73 -11.12 40.92
CA ILE A 377 18.78 -12.11 41.23
C ILE A 377 18.53 -13.45 40.52
N GLN A 378 19.60 -13.95 39.91
CA GLN A 378 19.83 -15.23 39.21
C GLN A 378 19.58 -15.20 37.70
N ASP A 379 20.36 -15.99 36.97
CA ASP A 379 20.14 -16.27 35.55
C ASP A 379 18.86 -17.09 35.39
N LEU A 380 17.99 -16.63 34.49
CA LEU A 380 16.67 -17.18 34.24
C LEU A 380 16.51 -17.51 32.76
N THR A 381 16.06 -18.71 32.46
CA THR A 381 15.76 -19.14 31.10
C THR A 381 14.36 -18.72 30.69
N VAL A 382 14.30 -17.81 29.73
CA VAL A 382 13.05 -17.19 29.26
C VAL A 382 12.38 -18.08 28.23
N LEU A 383 13.18 -18.60 27.31
CA LEU A 383 12.74 -19.38 26.16
C LEU A 383 13.79 -20.45 25.86
N SER A 384 13.33 -21.68 25.67
CA SER A 384 14.17 -22.82 25.29
C SER A 384 13.49 -23.62 24.19
N TYR A 385 14.25 -23.95 23.16
CA TYR A 385 13.89 -24.86 22.08
C TYR A 385 14.90 -25.99 22.00
N SER A 386 14.41 -27.23 22.01
CA SER A 386 15.27 -28.42 21.87
C SER A 386 14.67 -29.48 20.95
N THR A 387 15.53 -30.21 20.25
CA THR A 387 15.17 -31.33 19.37
C THR A 387 15.65 -32.67 19.97
N SER A 388 16.62 -33.33 19.31
CA SER A 388 17.48 -34.40 19.85
C SER A 388 18.78 -33.87 20.45
N HIS A 389 19.10 -32.61 20.19
CA HIS A 389 20.19 -31.86 20.83
C HIS A 389 19.60 -30.90 21.86
N ASP A 390 20.40 -30.64 22.90
CA ASP A 390 20.09 -29.61 23.88
C ASP A 390 20.33 -28.22 23.24
N ASN A 391 19.63 -27.19 23.72
CA ASN A 391 19.91 -25.78 23.39
C ASN A 391 20.05 -25.43 21.89
N GLU A 392 19.11 -25.89 21.07
CA GLU A 392 19.01 -25.50 19.65
C GLU A 392 18.74 -23.99 19.50
N LEU A 393 17.91 -23.44 20.39
CA LEU A 393 17.76 -22.02 20.65
C LEU A 393 17.40 -21.83 22.13
N MET A 394 18.22 -21.10 22.89
CA MET A 394 17.91 -20.74 24.27
C MET A 394 18.27 -19.28 24.57
N ILE A 395 17.42 -18.61 25.33
CA ILE A 395 17.59 -17.23 25.78
C ILE A 395 17.56 -17.18 27.31
N THR A 396 18.62 -16.62 27.89
CA THR A 396 18.76 -16.45 29.34
C THR A 396 18.88 -14.97 29.70
N LEU A 397 18.25 -14.57 30.81
CA LEU A 397 18.31 -13.22 31.36
C LEU A 397 18.74 -13.29 32.82
N GLY A 398 19.80 -12.56 33.18
CA GLY A 398 20.22 -12.43 34.57
C GLY A 398 21.45 -11.56 34.72
N SER A 399 22.49 -12.14 35.32
CA SER A 399 23.81 -11.52 35.45
C SER A 399 24.48 -11.31 34.08
N GLU A 400 24.22 -12.25 33.17
CA GLU A 400 24.54 -12.14 31.75
C GLU A 400 23.24 -12.30 30.94
N VAL A 401 23.19 -11.63 29.78
CA VAL A 401 22.10 -11.86 28.82
C VAL A 401 22.65 -12.79 27.75
N GLY A 402 22.19 -14.04 27.79
CA GLY A 402 22.73 -15.12 27.00
C GLY A 402 21.87 -15.48 25.81
N LEU A 403 22.51 -15.71 24.68
CA LEU A 403 21.90 -16.37 23.54
C LEU A 403 22.67 -17.65 23.21
N TRP A 404 21.95 -18.77 23.14
CA TRP A 404 22.48 -20.06 22.71
C TRP A 404 21.86 -20.44 21.38
N ILE A 405 22.70 -20.87 20.44
CA ILE A 405 22.29 -21.40 19.14
C ILE A 405 23.06 -22.69 18.93
N GLY A 406 22.36 -23.82 18.78
CA GLY A 406 22.96 -25.14 18.60
C GLY A 406 24.15 -25.40 19.52
N ASP A 407 23.94 -25.34 20.84
CA ASP A 407 24.93 -25.54 21.92
C ASP A 407 26.10 -24.53 22.02
N GLU A 408 26.21 -23.55 21.12
CA GLU A 408 27.16 -22.45 21.29
C GLU A 408 26.48 -21.30 22.04
N PHE A 409 27.25 -20.62 22.90
CA PHE A 409 26.80 -19.48 23.70
C PHE A 409 27.49 -18.17 23.29
N VAL A 410 26.72 -17.09 23.30
CA VAL A 410 27.24 -15.72 23.22
C VAL A 410 26.59 -14.84 24.28
N ASN A 411 27.42 -14.03 24.97
CA ASN A 411 26.96 -13.02 25.90
C ASN A 411 26.68 -11.70 25.15
N LEU A 412 25.51 -11.12 25.39
CA LEU A 412 25.04 -9.85 24.83
C LEU A 412 24.94 -8.82 25.97
N PRO A 413 26.03 -8.08 26.27
CA PRO A 413 26.12 -7.28 27.49
C PRO A 413 25.07 -6.16 27.54
N PHE A 414 24.38 -6.03 28.68
CA PHE A 414 23.42 -4.96 28.94
C PHE A 414 23.37 -4.60 30.43
N GLU A 415 23.39 -3.30 30.74
CA GLU A 415 23.23 -2.80 32.11
C GLU A 415 21.75 -2.57 32.44
N ARG A 416 21.20 -3.40 33.33
CA ARG A 416 19.82 -3.23 33.80
C ARG A 416 19.68 -1.97 34.66
N GLN A 417 18.72 -1.11 34.30
CA GLN A 417 18.45 0.16 35.00
C GLN A 417 17.17 0.16 35.86
N SER A 418 16.23 -0.78 35.68
CA SER A 418 14.94 -0.81 36.40
C SER A 418 14.45 -2.22 36.77
N HIS A 419 13.53 -2.29 37.73
CA HIS A 419 12.76 -3.48 38.14
C HIS A 419 11.39 -3.57 37.45
N ASP A 420 11.07 -2.59 36.61
CA ASP A 420 9.80 -2.53 35.87
C ASP A 420 9.83 -3.39 34.61
N TRP A 421 8.70 -3.42 33.90
CA TRP A 421 8.57 -4.08 32.60
C TRP A 421 9.68 -3.63 31.66
N THR A 422 10.38 -4.60 31.10
CA THR A 422 11.44 -4.38 30.12
C THR A 422 11.16 -5.20 28.88
N ASN A 423 11.25 -4.55 27.73
CA ASN A 423 11.13 -5.18 26.42
C ASN A 423 12.51 -5.68 25.97
N TYR A 424 12.64 -6.98 25.72
CA TYR A 424 13.84 -7.59 25.16
C TYR A 424 13.49 -8.15 23.77
N CYS A 425 14.31 -7.82 22.78
CA CYS A 425 14.26 -8.41 21.45
C CYS A 425 15.65 -8.93 21.07
N PHE A 426 15.71 -10.16 20.61
CA PHE A 426 16.94 -10.83 20.17
C PHE A 426 16.83 -11.09 18.68
N THR A 427 17.86 -10.77 17.92
CA THR A 427 17.96 -11.10 16.49
C THR A 427 19.14 -12.04 16.27
N TRP A 428 19.01 -12.95 15.30
CA TRP A 428 20.14 -13.74 14.81
C TRP A 428 19.96 -14.08 13.33
N ALA A 429 21.06 -14.08 12.58
CA ALA A 429 21.06 -14.46 11.18
C ALA A 429 22.18 -15.44 10.85
N SER A 430 21.83 -16.63 10.37
CA SER A 430 22.75 -17.71 10.03
C SER A 430 23.83 -17.30 9.03
N HIS A 431 23.48 -16.54 7.99
CA HIS A 431 24.41 -16.23 6.90
C HIS A 431 25.69 -15.48 7.35
N THR A 432 25.60 -14.67 8.40
CA THR A 432 26.74 -13.97 9.03
C THR A 432 27.09 -14.53 10.41
N GLY A 433 26.15 -15.20 11.08
CA GLY A 433 26.18 -15.49 12.51
C GLY A 433 25.87 -14.26 13.38
N GLY A 434 25.53 -13.11 12.79
CA GLY A 434 25.27 -11.87 13.51
C GLY A 434 24.11 -12.03 14.49
N ALA A 435 24.29 -11.57 15.72
CA ALA A 435 23.33 -11.61 16.80
C ALA A 435 23.32 -10.27 17.55
N GLU A 436 22.14 -9.69 17.75
CA GLU A 436 21.98 -8.42 18.46
C GLU A 436 20.93 -8.52 19.56
N LEU A 437 21.17 -7.76 20.62
CA LEU A 437 20.22 -7.54 21.69
C LEU A 437 19.66 -6.13 21.57
N TRP A 438 18.33 -6.04 21.60
CA TRP A 438 17.59 -4.79 21.67
C TRP A 438 16.85 -4.75 23.00
N VAL A 439 17.10 -3.70 23.80
CA VAL A 439 16.41 -3.49 25.08
C VAL A 439 15.71 -2.16 25.06
N ASN A 440 14.38 -2.19 25.22
CA ASN A 440 13.53 -1.00 25.10
C ASN A 440 13.87 -0.19 23.84
N GLY A 441 14.07 -0.87 22.71
CA GLY A 441 14.34 -0.26 21.40
C GLY A 441 15.75 0.27 21.19
N LEU A 442 16.63 0.17 22.20
CA LEU A 442 18.04 0.48 22.08
C LEU A 442 18.81 -0.78 21.70
N VAL A 443 19.60 -0.69 20.62
CA VAL A 443 20.45 -1.79 20.14
C VAL A 443 21.78 -1.81 20.90
N GLY A 444 22.21 -3.01 21.31
CA GLY A 444 23.54 -3.28 21.85
C GLY A 444 24.57 -3.56 20.76
N ASP A 445 25.77 -3.97 21.17
CA ASP A 445 26.82 -4.36 20.21
C ASP A 445 26.45 -5.65 19.48
N GLU A 446 26.61 -5.68 18.16
CA GLU A 446 26.50 -6.91 17.37
C GLU A 446 27.59 -7.91 17.80
N ARG A 447 27.16 -9.15 18.05
CA ARG A 447 28.03 -10.30 18.31
C ARG A 447 27.84 -11.35 17.23
N TYR A 448 28.71 -12.35 17.18
CA TYR A 448 28.66 -13.40 16.16
C TYR A 448 28.66 -14.78 16.79
N ILE A 449 27.74 -15.64 16.36
CA ILE A 449 27.57 -17.01 16.82
C ILE A 449 27.01 -17.90 15.69
N ARG A 450 27.55 -19.12 15.55
CA ARG A 450 27.04 -20.18 14.65
C ARG A 450 26.69 -19.76 13.21
N ALA A 451 27.60 -19.08 12.51
CA ALA A 451 27.41 -18.76 11.09
C ALA A 451 27.23 -20.05 10.24
N GLY A 452 26.26 -20.05 9.33
CA GLY A 452 25.90 -21.19 8.48
C GLY A 452 25.05 -22.28 9.15
N TYR A 453 24.67 -22.09 10.42
CA TYR A 453 23.81 -23.04 11.15
C TYR A 453 22.34 -22.90 10.77
N THR A 454 21.55 -23.96 10.87
CA THR A 454 20.09 -23.89 10.70
C THR A 454 19.47 -24.55 11.91
N ILE A 455 18.62 -23.81 12.63
CA ILE A 455 17.87 -24.38 13.76
C ILE A 455 16.94 -25.44 13.15
N PRO A 456 17.00 -26.71 13.58
CA PRO A 456 16.23 -27.78 12.96
C PRO A 456 14.77 -27.78 13.40
N ALA A 457 13.88 -28.28 12.54
CA ALA A 457 12.49 -28.53 12.91
C ALA A 457 12.32 -29.84 13.72
N GLY A 458 11.13 -30.03 14.31
CA GLY A 458 10.74 -31.28 14.97
C GLY A 458 10.95 -31.33 16.49
N GLY A 459 11.47 -30.24 17.07
CA GLY A 459 11.63 -30.05 18.51
C GLY A 459 10.43 -29.41 19.22
N LYS A 460 10.63 -29.10 20.50
CA LYS A 460 9.64 -28.45 21.38
C LYS A 460 10.16 -27.11 21.87
N LEU A 461 9.30 -26.10 21.83
CA LEU A 461 9.56 -24.78 22.38
C LEU A 461 8.81 -24.63 23.70
N ILE A 462 9.53 -24.28 24.76
CA ILE A 462 8.96 -23.98 26.06
C ILE A 462 9.38 -22.59 26.52
N LEU A 463 8.51 -21.97 27.31
CA LEU A 463 8.78 -20.71 27.98
C LEU A 463 9.00 -20.95 29.48
N GLY A 464 9.99 -20.25 30.01
CA GLY A 464 10.27 -20.15 31.43
C GLY A 464 11.13 -21.27 32.03
N LYS A 465 11.79 -22.10 31.20
CA LYS A 465 12.59 -23.22 31.69
C LYS A 465 13.60 -23.75 30.67
N ASP A 466 14.73 -24.25 31.16
CA ASP A 466 15.74 -24.99 30.40
C ASP A 466 15.37 -26.48 30.28
N GLN A 467 15.75 -27.08 29.15
CA GLN A 467 15.51 -28.46 28.76
C GLN A 467 16.72 -29.40 28.93
N ASP A 468 17.79 -28.97 29.59
CA ASP A 468 19.07 -29.69 29.72
C ASP A 468 19.24 -30.66 30.93
N GLY A 469 18.26 -30.73 31.86
CA GLY A 469 18.39 -31.53 33.10
C GLY A 469 18.21 -33.05 32.98
N PHE A 470 18.36 -33.82 34.07
CA PHE A 470 18.37 -35.31 34.14
C PHE A 470 17.09 -36.03 33.62
N LEU A 471 16.08 -35.29 33.17
CA LEU A 471 14.88 -35.75 32.46
C LEU A 471 14.50 -34.84 31.26
N GLY A 472 15.47 -34.10 30.74
CA GLY A 472 15.30 -33.06 29.72
C GLY A 472 14.71 -31.75 30.26
N ILE A 473 14.89 -31.46 31.56
CA ILE A 473 14.36 -30.27 32.26
C ILE A 473 15.22 -29.95 33.51
N SER A 474 15.80 -28.73 33.62
CA SER A 474 16.57 -28.23 34.80
C SER A 474 15.81 -27.15 35.59
N ASP A 475 16.09 -26.98 36.89
CA ASP A 475 15.50 -25.93 37.75
C ASP A 475 16.48 -24.86 38.25
N THR A 476 17.76 -24.99 37.95
CA THR A 476 18.81 -24.04 38.40
C THR A 476 18.52 -22.62 37.92
N ASP A 477 18.03 -22.50 36.70
CA ASP A 477 17.77 -21.28 35.95
C ASP A 477 16.28 -21.12 35.58
N ALA A 478 15.37 -21.82 36.27
CA ALA A 478 13.94 -21.70 36.01
C ALA A 478 13.45 -20.25 36.15
N PHE A 479 12.60 -19.80 35.22
CA PHE A 479 12.09 -18.43 35.20
C PHE A 479 11.15 -18.14 36.38
N VAL A 480 11.28 -16.95 36.93
CA VAL A 480 10.41 -16.40 37.97
C VAL A 480 10.06 -14.98 37.60
N GLY A 481 8.78 -14.62 37.69
CA GLY A 481 8.30 -13.29 37.37
C GLY A 481 7.15 -13.29 36.37
N HIS A 482 7.01 -12.20 35.64
CA HIS A 482 5.92 -11.98 34.69
C HIS A 482 6.47 -11.92 33.27
N MET A 483 5.73 -12.50 32.34
CA MET A 483 6.08 -12.55 30.93
C MET A 483 4.82 -12.30 30.09
N THR A 484 4.94 -11.44 29.09
CA THR A 484 3.87 -11.21 28.11
C THR A 484 4.46 -10.84 26.76
N ASP A 485 3.60 -10.74 25.75
CA ASP A 485 3.94 -10.32 24.40
C ASP A 485 5.11 -11.09 23.80
N VAL A 486 5.26 -12.36 24.17
CA VAL A 486 6.27 -13.24 23.59
C VAL A 486 5.87 -13.47 22.14
N ASN A 487 6.71 -13.05 21.21
CA ASN A 487 6.52 -13.25 19.79
C ASN A 487 7.84 -13.70 19.16
N VAL A 488 7.75 -14.67 18.25
CA VAL A 488 8.91 -15.20 17.52
C VAL A 488 8.63 -15.16 16.02
N TRP A 489 9.60 -14.66 15.28
CA TRP A 489 9.62 -14.61 13.82
C TRP A 489 10.78 -15.45 13.28
N ASP A 490 10.61 -16.03 12.10
CA ASP A 490 11.66 -16.76 11.37
C ASP A 490 12.52 -15.85 10.46
N TYR A 491 12.49 -14.54 10.73
CA TYR A 491 13.29 -13.52 10.08
C TYR A 491 13.78 -12.47 11.07
N VAL A 492 14.81 -11.71 10.68
CA VAL A 492 15.29 -10.56 11.43
C VAL A 492 14.35 -9.38 11.18
N LEU A 493 13.72 -8.86 12.24
CA LEU A 493 12.91 -7.66 12.20
C LEU A 493 13.80 -6.43 11.98
N THR A 494 13.26 -5.44 11.29
CA THR A 494 13.88 -4.12 11.17
C THR A 494 13.84 -3.38 12.51
N ALA A 495 14.70 -2.38 12.69
CA ALA A 495 14.71 -1.52 13.87
C ALA A 495 13.34 -0.85 14.14
N ALA A 496 12.59 -0.51 13.08
CA ALA A 496 11.25 0.05 13.20
C ALA A 496 10.24 -0.99 13.72
N GLU A 497 10.25 -2.21 13.18
CA GLU A 497 9.38 -3.31 13.63
C GLU A 497 9.70 -3.73 15.07
N ILE A 498 10.98 -3.72 15.47
CA ILE A 498 11.39 -3.93 16.88
C ILE A 498 10.87 -2.79 17.76
N GLY A 499 10.94 -1.54 17.28
CA GLY A 499 10.35 -0.39 17.97
C GLY A 499 8.84 -0.51 18.18
N GLU A 500 8.09 -1.09 17.24
CA GLU A 500 6.65 -1.35 17.40
C GLU A 500 6.34 -2.37 18.49
N GLN A 501 7.23 -3.34 18.76
CA GLN A 501 7.03 -4.33 19.83
C GLN A 501 7.03 -3.71 21.23
N MET A 502 7.53 -2.48 21.37
CA MET A 502 7.49 -1.70 22.59
C MET A 502 6.17 -0.97 22.83
N LEU A 503 5.37 -0.73 21.78
CA LEU A 503 4.16 0.09 21.89
C LEU A 503 3.09 -0.60 22.74
N CYS A 504 2.34 0.17 23.51
CA CYS A 504 1.35 -0.35 24.46
C CYS A 504 -0.01 -0.75 23.85
N ASP A 505 -0.06 -0.93 22.53
CA ASP A 505 -1.31 -1.14 21.79
C ASP A 505 -1.56 -2.63 21.48
N ASN A 506 -2.84 -3.00 21.38
CA ASN A 506 -3.29 -4.32 20.93
C ASN A 506 -2.98 -4.58 19.44
N GLY A 507 -2.45 -3.59 18.72
CA GLY A 507 -2.06 -3.63 17.32
C GLY A 507 -0.64 -4.13 17.03
N LYS A 508 0.11 -4.62 18.03
CA LYS A 508 1.47 -5.18 17.81
C LYS A 508 1.45 -6.23 16.71
N MET A 509 2.41 -6.13 15.79
CA MET A 509 2.70 -7.22 14.86
C MET A 509 2.97 -8.49 15.66
N LYS A 510 2.40 -9.60 15.21
CA LYS A 510 2.53 -10.91 15.85
C LYS A 510 3.56 -11.77 15.13
N GLY A 511 4.25 -12.61 15.90
CA GLY A 511 5.19 -13.58 15.36
C GLY A 511 4.50 -14.65 14.52
N ASN A 512 5.09 -15.04 13.39
CA ASN A 512 4.59 -16.15 12.58
C ASN A 512 4.98 -17.52 13.16
N VAL A 513 6.09 -17.60 13.91
CA VAL A 513 6.49 -18.82 14.63
C VAL A 513 5.71 -18.93 15.95
N LEU A 514 5.68 -17.86 16.74
CA LEU A 514 4.92 -17.75 17.98
C LEU A 514 4.21 -16.39 18.00
N SER A 515 2.88 -16.40 18.05
CA SER A 515 2.01 -15.22 18.11
C SER A 515 1.37 -15.11 19.49
N TRP A 516 1.72 -14.07 20.26
CA TRP A 516 1.15 -13.88 21.60
C TRP A 516 -0.36 -13.68 21.55
N GLY A 517 -1.10 -14.49 22.31
CA GLY A 517 -2.57 -14.44 22.39
C GLY A 517 -3.29 -15.17 21.26
N THR A 518 -2.57 -15.74 20.29
CA THR A 518 -3.16 -16.61 19.24
C THR A 518 -2.58 -18.02 19.28
N THR A 519 -1.26 -18.15 19.44
CA THR A 519 -0.62 -19.46 19.59
C THR A 519 -1.08 -20.11 20.90
N GLN A 520 -1.56 -21.35 20.81
CA GLN A 520 -2.05 -22.06 21.98
C GLN A 520 -0.89 -22.42 22.91
N LEU A 521 -1.03 -22.08 24.18
CA LEU A 521 -0.07 -22.43 25.23
C LEU A 521 -0.69 -23.45 26.18
N SER A 522 0.07 -24.48 26.54
CA SER A 522 -0.27 -25.41 27.60
C SER A 522 0.56 -25.09 28.84
N LEU A 523 -0.12 -24.76 29.95
CA LEU A 523 0.51 -24.30 31.18
C LEU A 523 0.69 -25.46 32.16
N TYR A 524 1.89 -25.57 32.74
CA TYR A 524 2.26 -26.64 33.66
C TYR A 524 2.79 -26.09 34.98
N GLY A 525 2.75 -26.91 36.03
CA GLY A 525 3.40 -26.64 37.32
C GLY A 525 3.01 -25.35 38.03
N GLY A 526 1.78 -24.86 37.84
CA GLY A 526 1.25 -23.70 38.56
C GLY A 526 1.51 -22.34 37.91
N VAL A 527 1.90 -22.29 36.62
CA VAL A 527 1.93 -21.05 35.84
C VAL A 527 0.51 -20.46 35.76
N GLN A 528 0.37 -19.18 36.11
CA GLN A 528 -0.93 -18.50 36.20
C GLN A 528 -1.11 -17.51 35.04
N LEU A 529 -2.34 -17.36 34.57
CA LEU A 529 -2.74 -16.29 33.66
C LEU A 529 -3.33 -15.14 34.48
N GLN A 530 -2.75 -13.96 34.34
CA GLN A 530 -3.19 -12.74 34.99
C GLN A 530 -3.65 -11.69 33.97
N ALA A 531 -4.66 -10.91 34.33
CA ALA A 531 -5.10 -9.73 33.59
C ALA A 531 -4.41 -8.50 34.18
N GLU A 532 -3.14 -8.31 33.84
CA GLU A 532 -2.34 -7.14 34.26
C GLU A 532 -2.03 -6.28 33.03
N GLN A 533 -2.15 -4.96 33.17
CA GLN A 533 -1.72 -4.03 32.13
C GLN A 533 -0.21 -3.80 32.24
N VAL A 534 0.49 -4.00 31.12
CA VAL A 534 1.95 -3.87 31.02
C VAL A 534 2.40 -2.42 30.82
N CYS A 535 1.43 -1.51 30.69
CA CYS A 535 1.63 -0.13 30.29
C CYS A 535 0.99 0.84 31.28
N HIS A 536 1.81 1.73 31.84
CA HIS A 536 1.38 2.85 32.68
C HIS A 536 1.68 4.18 32.00
#